data_AF-J9EZJ7-F1
#
_entry.id   AF-J9EZJ7-F1
#
_cell.length_a   1.000
_cell.length_b   1.000
_cell.length_c   1.000
_cell.angle_alpha   90.00
_cell.angle_beta   90.00
_cell.angle_gamma   90.00
#
_symmetry.space_group_name_H-M   'P 1'
#
loop_
_entity.id
_entity.type
_entity.pdbx_description
1 polymer ?
#
loop_
_entity_poly.entity_id
_entity_poly.type
_entity_poly.pdbx_seq_one_letter_code
_entity_poly.pdbx_strand_id
1 'polypeptide(L)'
;MDQARSIRDRERIGKPEIIILDSDWNTNDEFWRILGGKEKIKPAEAGGEDENYWQTTNNQLTLWRVSDEMGKISVEMVSKGNFQYNQLESKDAFILDTYNGGIYVWIGKKCSPNERKKAMAYAIEYIELQGKSKNTQVVRVLEGAEPVAFTQWASSWESPKKTPLFIPKLYQCSDENGRLTIEEICNYTQKDLDGDDVMILDAMKVIYVWIGAGANEQEKKLADNIANVCSQLFNPFLQLH
;
A
#
# COMPACT_ATOMS: atom_id res chain seq x y z
N MET A 1 16.03 4.31 -0.92
CA MET A 1 15.32 5.45 -0.31
C MET A 1 13.81 5.46 -0.60
N ASP A 2 13.37 5.26 -1.85
CA ASP A 2 11.95 5.37 -2.19
C ASP A 2 11.06 4.30 -1.53
N GLN A 3 11.59 3.10 -1.33
CA GLN A 3 10.87 2.06 -0.60
C GLN A 3 10.70 2.40 0.90
N ALA A 4 11.72 2.97 1.53
CA ALA A 4 11.62 3.43 2.91
C ALA A 4 10.56 4.56 3.06
N ARG A 5 10.52 5.49 2.10
CA ARG A 5 9.47 6.52 2.01
C ARG A 5 8.09 5.90 1.80
N SER A 6 7.97 4.90 0.92
CA SER A 6 6.70 4.19 0.70
C SER A 6 6.16 3.54 1.98
N ILE A 7 7.02 2.86 2.76
CA ILE A 7 6.62 2.26 4.04
C ILE A 7 6.17 3.34 5.01
N ARG A 8 6.94 4.42 5.15
CA ARG A 8 6.59 5.55 6.02
C ARG A 8 5.23 6.13 5.63
N ASP A 9 5.07 6.51 4.37
CA ASP A 9 3.95 7.33 3.91
C ASP A 9 2.68 6.51 3.67
N ARG A 10 2.80 5.34 3.03
CA ARG A 10 1.64 4.52 2.63
C ARG A 10 1.23 3.53 3.70
N GLU A 11 2.17 2.96 4.44
CA GLU A 11 1.88 1.89 5.40
C GLU A 11 1.77 2.41 6.84
N ARG A 12 2.51 3.48 7.17
CA ARG A 12 2.59 4.03 8.53
C ARG A 12 2.16 5.49 8.66
N ILE A 13 1.45 6.00 7.66
CA ILE A 13 0.75 7.30 7.68
C ILE A 13 1.71 8.46 7.97
N GLY A 14 2.92 8.41 7.43
CA GLY A 14 3.93 9.46 7.58
C GLY A 14 4.58 9.57 8.97
N LYS A 15 4.13 8.81 9.97
CA LYS A 15 4.56 8.98 11.37
C LYS A 15 6.01 8.59 11.66
N PRO A 16 6.55 7.48 11.12
CA PRO A 16 7.92 7.08 11.43
C PRO A 16 8.97 8.04 10.85
N GLU A 17 10.06 8.24 11.58
CA GLU A 17 11.24 8.93 11.08
C GLU A 17 12.12 7.98 10.24
N ILE A 18 12.74 8.49 9.18
CA ILE A 18 13.71 7.74 8.36
C ILE A 18 15.11 8.22 8.75
N ILE A 19 15.87 7.36 9.42
CA ILE A 19 17.27 7.59 9.77
C ILE A 19 18.14 6.87 8.73
N ILE A 20 19.04 7.60 8.07
CA ILE A 20 20.01 7.06 7.12
C ILE A 20 21.32 6.85 7.88
N LEU A 21 21.82 5.62 7.89
CA LEU A 21 23.10 5.25 8.49
C LEU A 21 24.10 5.08 7.35
N ASP A 22 25.06 6.00 7.21
CA ASP A 22 26.03 6.00 6.11
C ASP A 22 27.45 5.68 6.60
N SER A 23 28.41 6.59 6.45
CA SER A 23 29.74 6.58 7.01
C SER A 23 29.79 6.41 8.55
N ASP A 24 28.73 6.79 9.26
CA ASP A 24 28.61 6.71 10.72
C ASP A 24 27.75 5.53 11.21
N TRP A 25 27.49 4.55 10.33
CA TRP A 25 26.59 3.40 10.58
C TRP A 25 26.85 2.65 11.90
N ASN A 26 28.09 2.70 12.38
CA ASN A 26 28.56 1.95 13.53
C ASN A 26 28.34 2.66 14.88
N THR A 27 27.72 3.85 14.88
CA THR A 27 27.53 4.73 16.05
C THR A 27 26.12 4.73 16.64
N ASN A 28 25.13 4.19 15.95
CA ASN A 28 23.74 4.19 16.42
C ASN A 28 23.46 3.01 17.37
N ASP A 29 23.58 3.23 18.68
CA ASP A 29 23.41 2.19 19.71
C ASP A 29 21.99 1.58 19.71
N GLU A 30 20.96 2.38 19.43
CA GLU A 30 19.58 1.92 19.40
C GLU A 30 19.34 0.93 18.25
N PHE A 31 19.91 1.19 17.07
CA PHE A 31 19.90 0.28 15.94
C PHE A 31 20.52 -1.07 16.29
N TRP A 32 21.69 -1.07 16.93
CA TRP A 32 22.36 -2.31 17.36
C TRP A 32 21.59 -3.04 18.44
N ARG A 33 21.02 -2.31 19.40
CA ARG A 33 20.18 -2.88 20.45
C ARG A 33 18.99 -3.65 19.86
N ILE A 34 18.34 -3.09 18.82
CA ILE A 34 17.24 -3.75 18.11
C ILE A 34 17.71 -5.02 17.38
N LEU A 35 18.92 -5.01 16.81
CA LEU A 35 19.52 -6.18 16.15
C LEU A 35 20.05 -7.25 17.12
N GLY A 36 20.03 -7.00 18.43
CA GLY A 36 20.54 -7.92 19.45
C GLY A 36 22.00 -7.68 19.85
N GLY A 37 22.58 -6.55 19.45
CA GLY A 37 23.94 -6.13 19.75
C GLY A 37 24.79 -5.93 18.50
N LYS A 38 25.96 -5.31 18.68
CA LYS A 38 26.93 -5.11 17.61
C LYS A 38 27.94 -6.26 17.58
N GLU A 39 27.96 -6.99 16.48
CA GLU A 39 28.92 -8.07 16.22
C GLU A 39 29.83 -7.74 15.03
N LYS A 40 30.81 -8.61 14.73
CA LYS A 40 31.65 -8.47 13.55
C LYS A 40 30.80 -8.64 12.28
N ILE A 41 30.74 -7.60 11.46
CA ILE A 41 30.11 -7.66 10.15
C ILE A 41 30.96 -8.55 9.23
N LYS A 42 30.29 -9.41 8.45
CA LYS A 42 30.96 -10.25 7.46
C LYS A 42 31.58 -9.37 6.36
N PRO A 43 32.79 -9.71 5.87
CA PRO A 43 33.35 -9.06 4.69
C PRO A 43 32.39 -9.17 3.50
N ALA A 44 32.44 -8.21 2.57
CA ALA A 44 31.58 -8.22 1.38
C ALA A 44 31.76 -9.51 0.57
N GLU A 45 32.99 -10.04 0.53
CA GLU A 45 33.38 -11.27 -0.17
C GLU A 45 32.86 -12.54 0.51
N ALA A 46 32.36 -12.45 1.74
CA ALA A 46 31.73 -13.54 2.47
C ALA A 46 30.18 -13.51 2.38
N GLY A 47 29.61 -12.44 1.79
CA GLY A 47 28.25 -12.47 1.24
C GLY A 47 28.32 -13.25 -0.07
N GLY A 48 27.69 -14.42 -0.14
CA GLY A 48 27.78 -15.29 -1.32
C GLY A 48 27.28 -14.63 -2.61
N GLU A 49 27.30 -15.37 -3.72
CA GLU A 49 26.82 -14.86 -5.02
C GLU A 49 25.34 -14.45 -4.96
N ASP A 50 25.09 -13.13 -4.99
CA ASP A 50 23.76 -12.50 -4.94
C ASP A 50 22.80 -13.02 -6.03
N GLU A 51 23.34 -13.55 -7.14
CA GLU A 51 22.61 -14.02 -8.31
C GLU A 51 21.68 -15.21 -7.98
N ASN A 52 22.01 -15.99 -6.96
CA ASN A 52 21.19 -17.13 -6.50
C ASN A 52 20.30 -16.82 -5.30
N TYR A 53 20.38 -15.61 -4.70
CA TYR A 53 19.64 -15.27 -3.48
C TYR A 53 18.13 -15.32 -3.69
N TRP A 54 17.65 -14.72 -4.79
CA TRP A 54 16.24 -14.72 -5.14
C TRP A 54 15.71 -16.11 -5.51
N GLN A 55 16.52 -16.91 -6.22
CA GLN A 55 16.13 -18.28 -6.58
C GLN A 55 16.04 -19.17 -5.32
N THR A 56 17.02 -19.04 -4.42
CA THR A 56 17.05 -19.78 -3.16
C THR A 56 15.88 -19.38 -2.25
N THR A 57 15.61 -18.08 -2.14
CA THR A 57 14.48 -17.59 -1.33
C THR A 57 13.14 -18.01 -1.94
N ASN A 58 12.98 -17.90 -3.27
CA ASN A 58 11.76 -18.32 -3.95
C ASN A 58 11.50 -19.83 -3.76
N ASN A 59 12.52 -20.68 -3.85
CA ASN A 59 12.38 -22.12 -3.64
C ASN A 59 11.99 -22.51 -2.20
N GLN A 60 12.16 -21.59 -1.25
CA GLN A 60 11.84 -21.80 0.15
C GLN A 60 10.49 -21.19 0.57
N LEU A 61 9.83 -20.41 -0.29
CA LEU A 61 8.49 -19.91 -0.01
C LEU A 61 7.54 -21.08 0.21
N THR A 62 6.70 -21.00 1.23
CA THR A 62 5.58 -21.95 1.39
C THR A 62 4.28 -21.20 1.57
N LEU A 63 3.24 -21.66 0.86
CA LEU A 63 1.89 -21.16 0.97
C LEU A 63 1.03 -22.25 1.60
N TRP A 64 0.32 -21.91 2.66
CA TRP A 64 -0.60 -22.78 3.37
C TRP A 64 -2.00 -22.22 3.27
N ARG A 65 -2.99 -23.06 2.97
CA ARG A 65 -4.41 -22.72 2.97
C ARG A 65 -5.03 -23.17 4.29
N VAL A 66 -5.84 -22.29 4.86
CA VAL A 66 -6.67 -22.53 6.05
C VAL A 66 -8.12 -22.45 5.60
N SER A 67 -8.79 -23.60 5.57
CA SER A 67 -10.14 -23.72 5.02
C SER A 67 -11.02 -24.60 5.91
N ASP A 68 -12.31 -24.29 6.00
CA ASP A 68 -13.33 -25.13 6.62
C ASP A 68 -14.32 -25.74 5.60
N GLU A 69 -14.01 -25.67 4.30
CA GLU A 69 -14.84 -26.17 3.19
C GLU A 69 -15.24 -27.66 3.34
N MET A 70 -14.39 -28.47 3.97
CA MET A 70 -14.66 -29.89 4.25
C MET A 70 -15.50 -30.12 5.52
N GLY A 71 -16.15 -29.09 6.06
CA GLY A 71 -16.96 -29.13 7.28
C GLY A 71 -16.15 -29.13 8.59
N LYS A 72 -14.82 -29.23 8.50
CA LYS A 72 -13.88 -29.05 9.61
C LYS A 72 -12.70 -28.24 9.12
N ILE A 73 -12.22 -27.34 9.98
CA ILE A 73 -11.05 -26.53 9.68
C ILE A 73 -9.78 -27.38 9.48
N SER A 74 -9.12 -27.21 8.35
CA SER A 74 -7.82 -27.82 8.03
C SER A 74 -6.78 -26.75 7.70
N VAL A 75 -5.51 -27.13 7.79
CA VAL A 75 -4.37 -26.31 7.37
C VAL A 75 -3.49 -27.17 6.49
N GLU A 76 -3.34 -26.80 5.22
CA GLU A 76 -2.70 -27.62 4.19
C GLU A 76 -1.72 -26.79 3.37
N MET A 77 -0.54 -27.34 3.08
CA MET A 77 0.41 -26.69 2.17
C MET A 77 -0.11 -26.82 0.74
N VAL A 78 -0.34 -25.68 0.08
CA VAL A 78 -0.87 -25.61 -1.28
C VAL A 78 0.19 -25.23 -2.31
N SER A 79 1.30 -24.61 -1.88
CA SER A 79 2.42 -24.30 -2.77
C SER A 79 3.75 -24.33 -2.02
N LYS A 80 4.80 -24.75 -2.73
CA LYS A 80 6.20 -24.54 -2.34
C LYS A 80 6.95 -23.89 -3.49
N GLY A 81 7.43 -22.69 -3.26
CA GLY A 81 7.95 -21.78 -4.27
C GLY A 81 6.93 -21.31 -5.29
N ASN A 82 7.35 -20.36 -6.12
CA ASN A 82 6.58 -19.82 -7.25
C ASN A 82 5.13 -19.42 -6.86
N PHE A 83 5.00 -18.67 -5.76
CA PHE A 83 3.72 -18.18 -5.27
C PHE A 83 3.00 -17.36 -6.36
N GLN A 84 1.71 -17.63 -6.59
CA GLN A 84 0.88 -16.92 -7.57
C GLN A 84 -0.40 -16.39 -6.91
N TYR A 85 -0.84 -15.21 -7.38
CA TYR A 85 -2.05 -14.57 -6.86
C TYR A 85 -3.30 -15.46 -6.99
N ASN A 86 -3.44 -16.22 -8.07
CA ASN A 86 -4.59 -17.09 -8.33
C ASN A 86 -4.76 -18.25 -7.32
N GLN A 87 -3.74 -18.53 -6.50
CA GLN A 87 -3.81 -19.51 -5.42
C GLN A 87 -4.57 -18.97 -4.20
N LEU A 88 -4.79 -17.65 -4.13
CA LEU A 88 -5.52 -17.00 -3.05
C LEU A 88 -7.02 -16.96 -3.36
N GLU A 89 -7.74 -17.93 -2.82
CA GLU A 89 -9.19 -18.01 -2.96
C GLU A 89 -9.88 -17.10 -1.93
N SER A 90 -10.72 -16.14 -2.37
CA SER A 90 -11.41 -15.20 -1.47
C SER A 90 -12.25 -15.85 -0.36
N LYS A 91 -12.61 -17.14 -0.52
CA LYS A 91 -13.41 -17.91 0.44
C LYS A 91 -12.61 -18.48 1.61
N ASP A 92 -11.29 -18.39 1.59
CA ASP A 92 -10.40 -18.99 2.59
C ASP A 92 -9.37 -17.97 3.14
N ALA A 93 -8.58 -18.40 4.13
CA ALA A 93 -7.41 -17.67 4.60
C ALA A 93 -6.11 -18.39 4.23
N PHE A 94 -5.02 -17.65 4.06
CA PHE A 94 -3.73 -18.20 3.60
C PHE A 94 -2.57 -17.70 4.45
N ILE A 95 -1.54 -18.52 4.60
CA ILE A 95 -0.31 -18.21 5.33
C ILE A 95 0.86 -18.39 4.36
N LEU A 96 1.54 -17.29 4.04
CA LEU A 96 2.73 -17.28 3.22
C LEU A 96 3.96 -17.11 4.11
N ASP A 97 4.80 -18.16 4.20
CA ASP A 97 6.12 -18.07 4.80
C ASP A 97 7.13 -17.67 3.71
N THR A 98 7.75 -16.50 3.90
CA THR A 98 8.71 -15.95 2.94
C THR A 98 10.17 -16.22 3.31
N TYR A 99 10.38 -17.24 4.13
CA TYR A 99 11.66 -17.63 4.72
C TYR A 99 12.27 -16.52 5.57
N ASN A 100 12.97 -15.57 4.96
CA ASN A 100 13.62 -14.43 5.61
C ASN A 100 12.74 -13.17 5.62
N GLY A 101 11.70 -13.09 4.79
CA GLY A 101 10.85 -11.89 4.65
C GLY A 101 9.69 -11.79 5.66
N GLY A 102 9.61 -12.74 6.60
CA GLY A 102 8.51 -12.86 7.57
C GLY A 102 7.36 -13.76 7.10
N ILE A 103 6.30 -13.79 7.89
CA ILE A 103 5.10 -14.58 7.64
C ILE A 103 3.93 -13.62 7.38
N TYR A 104 3.21 -13.84 6.29
CA TYR A 104 2.03 -13.07 5.93
C TYR A 104 0.78 -13.94 6.05
N VAL A 105 -0.24 -13.42 6.73
CA VAL A 105 -1.55 -14.06 6.85
C VAL A 105 -2.54 -13.28 5.98
N TRP A 106 -2.83 -13.79 4.79
CA TRP A 106 -3.79 -13.21 3.86
C TRP A 106 -5.21 -13.66 4.21
N ILE A 107 -6.12 -12.70 4.31
CA ILE A 107 -7.51 -12.91 4.73
C ILE A 107 -8.43 -12.62 3.54
N GLY A 108 -9.06 -13.68 3.01
CA GLY A 108 -10.06 -13.57 1.96
C GLY A 108 -11.32 -12.85 2.45
N LYS A 109 -11.95 -12.06 1.57
CA LYS A 109 -13.17 -11.29 1.87
C LYS A 109 -14.35 -12.15 2.30
N LYS A 110 -14.38 -13.40 1.86
CA LYS A 110 -15.46 -14.37 2.10
C LYS A 110 -15.05 -15.48 3.07
N CYS A 111 -13.84 -15.42 3.64
CA CYS A 111 -13.39 -16.40 4.62
C CYS A 111 -14.23 -16.37 5.89
N SER A 112 -14.34 -17.52 6.54
CA SER A 112 -15.07 -17.67 7.77
C SER A 112 -14.31 -17.02 8.94
N PRO A 113 -15.01 -16.54 9.99
CA PRO A 113 -14.35 -16.05 11.20
C PRO A 113 -13.44 -17.10 11.86
N ASN A 114 -13.77 -18.38 11.71
CA ASN A 114 -12.98 -19.49 12.25
C ASN A 114 -11.68 -19.68 11.48
N GLU A 115 -11.73 -19.62 10.15
CA GLU A 115 -10.53 -19.64 9.28
C GLU A 115 -9.59 -18.50 9.62
N ARG A 116 -10.11 -17.27 9.71
CA ARG A 116 -9.31 -16.10 10.09
C ARG A 116 -8.64 -16.28 11.44
N LYS A 117 -9.37 -16.76 12.46
CA LYS A 117 -8.83 -16.97 13.81
C LYS A 117 -7.77 -18.06 13.82
N LYS A 118 -8.03 -19.18 13.14
CA LYS A 118 -7.10 -20.31 13.05
C LYS A 118 -5.85 -19.96 12.27
N ALA A 119 -5.96 -19.20 11.18
CA ALA A 119 -4.82 -18.78 10.38
C ALA A 119 -3.84 -17.91 11.18
N MET A 120 -4.36 -16.94 11.94
CA MET A 120 -3.54 -16.12 12.82
C MET A 120 -2.88 -16.93 13.94
N ALA A 121 -3.61 -17.85 14.57
CA ALA A 121 -3.06 -18.71 15.62
C ALA A 121 -1.98 -19.66 15.06
N TYR A 122 -2.26 -20.28 13.92
CA TYR A 122 -1.34 -21.19 13.27
C TYR A 122 -0.08 -20.48 12.79
N ALA A 123 -0.15 -19.24 12.29
CA ALA A 123 1.05 -18.49 11.89
C ALA A 123 2.03 -18.27 13.05
N ILE A 124 1.53 -18.09 14.27
CA ILE A 124 2.37 -17.97 15.48
C ILE A 124 2.95 -19.33 15.86
N GLU A 125 2.11 -20.37 15.92
CA GLU A 125 2.53 -21.76 16.20
C GLU A 125 3.58 -22.24 15.19
N TYR A 126 3.43 -21.87 13.92
CA TYR A 126 4.31 -22.23 12.82
C TYR A 126 5.73 -21.68 13.00
N ILE A 127 5.89 -20.49 13.60
CA ILE A 127 7.22 -19.93 13.93
C ILE A 127 7.97 -20.88 14.86
N GLU A 128 7.30 -21.37 15.91
CA GLU A 128 7.89 -22.28 16.88
C GLU A 128 8.19 -23.64 16.25
N LEU A 129 7.25 -24.19 15.48
CA LEU A 129 7.40 -25.48 14.80
C LEU A 129 8.56 -25.50 13.80
N GLN A 130 8.79 -24.40 13.09
CA GLN A 130 9.89 -24.28 12.13
C GLN A 130 11.21 -23.82 12.77
N GLY A 131 11.27 -23.63 14.09
CA GLY A 131 12.48 -23.16 14.78
C GLY A 131 12.92 -21.76 14.33
N LYS A 132 11.98 -20.93 13.88
CA LYS A 132 12.26 -19.56 13.42
C LYS A 132 12.53 -18.63 14.62
N SER A 133 13.17 -17.51 14.35
CA SER A 133 13.42 -16.49 15.37
C SER A 133 12.12 -15.98 15.97
N LYS A 134 12.11 -15.70 17.28
CA LYS A 134 10.97 -15.04 17.95
C LYS A 134 10.70 -13.63 17.42
N ASN A 135 11.67 -13.03 16.74
CA ASN A 135 11.53 -11.73 16.09
C ASN A 135 10.92 -11.83 14.67
N THR A 136 10.60 -13.04 14.19
CA THR A 136 9.93 -13.22 12.90
C THR A 136 8.57 -12.52 12.93
N GLN A 137 8.40 -11.56 12.02
CA GLN A 137 7.18 -10.77 11.95
C GLN A 137 6.03 -11.58 11.35
N VAL A 138 4.85 -11.49 11.97
CA VAL A 138 3.57 -11.94 11.39
C VAL A 138 2.77 -10.72 10.95
N VAL A 139 2.47 -10.63 9.66
CA VAL A 139 1.74 -9.50 9.06
C VAL A 139 0.37 -9.96 8.59
N ARG A 140 -0.70 -9.33 9.07
CA ARG A 140 -2.04 -9.56 8.54
C ARG A 140 -2.25 -8.76 7.25
N VAL A 141 -2.65 -9.45 6.19
CA VAL A 141 -2.94 -8.88 4.87
C VAL A 141 -4.42 -9.09 4.56
N LEU A 142 -5.13 -8.05 4.12
CA LEU A 142 -6.54 -8.16 3.74
C LEU A 142 -6.65 -8.17 2.21
N GLU A 143 -7.52 -9.02 1.67
CA GLU A 143 -7.80 -9.04 0.23
C GLU A 143 -8.19 -7.65 -0.31
N GLY A 144 -7.49 -7.19 -1.34
CA GLY A 144 -7.64 -5.87 -1.97
C GLY A 144 -6.89 -4.73 -1.27
N ALA A 145 -6.23 -5.01 -0.14
CA ALA A 145 -5.40 -4.07 0.60
C ALA A 145 -3.98 -4.65 0.83
N GLU A 146 -3.46 -5.37 -0.16
CA GLU A 146 -2.15 -6.01 -0.08
C GLU A 146 -1.00 -4.99 -0.15
N PRO A 147 -0.08 -5.00 0.83
CA PRO A 147 1.11 -4.14 0.78
C PRO A 147 2.11 -4.65 -0.24
N VAL A 148 2.97 -3.75 -0.74
CA VAL A 148 4.06 -4.11 -1.69
C VAL A 148 4.97 -5.18 -1.09
N ALA A 149 5.18 -5.13 0.22
CA ALA A 149 5.96 -6.13 0.96
C ALA A 149 5.42 -7.57 0.81
N PHE A 150 4.10 -7.72 0.56
CA PHE A 150 3.47 -9.01 0.28
C PHE A 150 3.50 -9.34 -1.22
N THR A 151 3.07 -8.40 -2.07
CA THR A 151 2.87 -8.67 -3.50
C THR A 151 4.18 -8.96 -4.24
N GLN A 152 5.32 -8.46 -3.74
CA GLN A 152 6.65 -8.72 -4.32
C GLN A 152 7.04 -10.20 -4.34
N TRP A 153 6.43 -11.04 -3.49
CA TRP A 153 6.73 -12.46 -3.41
C TRP A 153 6.01 -13.30 -4.45
N ALA A 154 5.01 -12.74 -5.12
CA ALA A 154 4.30 -13.45 -6.17
C ALA A 154 5.06 -13.35 -7.50
N SER A 155 5.19 -14.47 -8.21
CA SER A 155 5.79 -14.51 -9.54
C SER A 155 5.01 -13.69 -10.56
N SER A 156 3.68 -13.59 -10.37
CA SER A 156 2.81 -12.66 -11.08
C SER A 156 1.71 -12.18 -10.14
N TRP A 157 1.45 -10.87 -10.16
CA TRP A 157 0.43 -10.23 -9.35
C TRP A 157 -0.65 -9.61 -10.23
N GLU A 158 -1.78 -10.31 -10.35
CA GLU A 158 -2.95 -9.87 -11.11
C GLU A 158 -4.13 -9.57 -10.18
N SER A 159 -3.96 -8.65 -9.23
CA SER A 159 -5.10 -8.18 -8.45
C SER A 159 -6.15 -7.53 -9.37
N PRO A 160 -7.46 -7.71 -9.11
CA PRO A 160 -8.50 -6.91 -9.76
C PRO A 160 -8.10 -5.44 -9.64
N LYS A 161 -7.85 -4.78 -10.78
CA LYS A 161 -7.51 -3.37 -10.81
C LYS A 161 -8.51 -2.65 -9.92
N LYS A 162 -8.03 -1.95 -8.88
CA LYS A 162 -8.88 -1.08 -8.07
C LYS A 162 -9.59 -0.15 -9.07
N THR A 163 -10.88 -0.35 -9.28
CA THR A 163 -11.71 0.71 -9.84
C THR A 163 -11.44 1.92 -8.94
N PRO A 164 -10.96 3.05 -9.46
CA PRO A 164 -10.78 4.23 -8.65
C PRO A 164 -12.11 4.49 -7.94
N LEU A 165 -12.13 4.39 -6.61
CA LEU A 165 -13.30 4.73 -5.79
C LEU A 165 -13.66 6.22 -5.88
N PHE A 166 -12.83 6.99 -6.58
CA PHE A 166 -12.98 8.39 -6.85
C PHE A 166 -13.04 8.63 -8.36
N ILE A 167 -14.16 9.16 -8.82
CA ILE A 167 -14.34 9.65 -10.17
C ILE A 167 -13.91 11.12 -10.14
N PRO A 168 -12.88 11.53 -10.91
CA PRO A 168 -12.47 12.92 -10.94
C PRO A 168 -13.60 13.84 -11.39
N LYS A 169 -13.62 15.06 -10.84
CA LYS A 169 -14.68 16.05 -11.07
C LYS A 169 -14.09 17.29 -11.71
N LEU A 170 -14.74 17.78 -12.76
CA LEU A 170 -14.40 19.04 -13.41
C LEU A 170 -15.39 20.11 -13.01
N TYR A 171 -14.89 21.29 -12.65
CA TYR A 171 -15.69 22.46 -12.35
C TYR A 171 -15.27 23.62 -13.25
N GLN A 172 -16.22 24.44 -13.67
CA GLN A 172 -16.01 25.67 -14.44
C GLN A 172 -16.33 26.87 -13.54
N CYS A 173 -15.42 27.84 -13.48
CA CYS A 173 -15.61 29.12 -12.80
C CYS A 173 -15.75 30.21 -13.85
N SER A 174 -16.97 30.75 -14.01
CA SER A 174 -17.30 31.71 -15.07
C SER A 174 -18.14 32.87 -14.54
N ASP A 175 -18.02 34.04 -15.14
CA ASP A 175 -18.94 35.17 -14.91
C ASP A 175 -19.84 35.53 -16.10
N GLU A 176 -19.86 34.70 -17.16
CA GLU A 176 -20.56 34.97 -18.42
C GLU A 176 -22.05 35.28 -18.24
N ASN A 177 -22.69 34.69 -17.23
CA ASN A 177 -24.10 34.92 -16.87
C ASN A 177 -24.33 36.25 -16.10
N GLY A 178 -23.35 37.15 -16.06
CA GLY A 178 -23.38 38.43 -15.34
C GLY A 178 -23.22 38.29 -13.83
N ARG A 179 -22.94 37.08 -13.35
CA ARG A 179 -22.60 36.75 -11.96
C ARG A 179 -21.60 35.61 -11.97
N LEU A 180 -20.63 35.70 -11.07
CA LEU A 180 -19.60 34.70 -10.88
C LEU A 180 -20.18 33.40 -10.31
N THR A 181 -20.15 32.31 -11.08
CA THR A 181 -20.72 31.00 -10.74
C THR A 181 -19.73 29.86 -10.92
N ILE A 182 -20.01 28.75 -10.23
CA ILE A 182 -19.23 27.50 -10.33
C ILE A 182 -20.19 26.38 -10.70
N GLU A 183 -19.87 25.63 -11.74
CA GLU A 183 -20.70 24.53 -12.23
C GLU A 183 -19.87 23.25 -12.36
N GLU A 184 -20.43 22.11 -11.91
CA GLU A 184 -19.82 20.78 -12.10
C GLU A 184 -20.18 20.26 -13.49
N ILE A 185 -19.15 19.94 -14.29
CA ILE A 185 -19.32 19.34 -15.61
C ILE A 185 -19.20 17.82 -15.48
N CYS A 186 -20.33 17.13 -15.65
CA CYS A 186 -20.40 15.67 -15.64
C CYS A 186 -19.99 15.05 -16.99
N ASN A 187 -19.36 13.88 -16.96
CA ASN A 187 -18.93 13.13 -18.17
C ASN A 187 -18.05 13.95 -19.13
N TYR A 188 -17.25 14.87 -18.57
CA TYR A 188 -16.42 15.79 -19.32
C TYR A 188 -15.38 15.08 -20.19
N THR A 189 -14.99 15.77 -21.25
CA THR A 189 -13.90 15.47 -22.16
C THR A 189 -13.01 16.71 -22.30
N GLN A 190 -11.93 16.62 -23.08
CA GLN A 190 -11.10 17.80 -23.36
C GLN A 190 -11.87 18.95 -24.04
N LYS A 191 -12.95 18.63 -24.77
CA LYS A 191 -13.73 19.64 -25.51
C LYS A 191 -14.54 20.56 -24.61
N ASP A 192 -14.72 20.19 -23.35
CA ASP A 192 -15.48 20.93 -22.36
C ASP A 192 -14.60 21.95 -21.60
N LEU A 193 -13.32 22.09 -21.97
CA LEU A 193 -12.47 23.19 -21.48
C LEU A 193 -12.83 24.48 -22.21
N ASP A 194 -13.17 25.51 -21.45
CA ASP A 194 -13.51 26.82 -22.00
C ASP A 194 -12.33 27.79 -21.95
N GLY A 195 -11.87 28.26 -23.11
CA GLY A 195 -10.78 29.22 -23.25
C GLY A 195 -10.99 30.54 -22.52
N ASP A 196 -12.23 30.90 -22.19
CA ASP A 196 -12.57 32.16 -21.57
C ASP A 196 -12.73 32.06 -20.04
N ASP A 197 -12.69 30.86 -19.46
CA ASP A 197 -12.95 30.63 -18.03
C ASP A 197 -11.79 29.95 -17.28
N VAL A 198 -11.94 29.80 -15.95
CA VAL A 198 -11.05 28.97 -15.13
C VAL A 198 -11.67 27.61 -14.85
N MET A 199 -10.95 26.54 -15.18
CA MET A 199 -11.39 25.15 -14.99
C MET A 199 -10.64 24.51 -13.81
N ILE A 200 -11.35 23.81 -12.93
CA ILE A 200 -10.79 23.09 -11.77
C ILE A 200 -11.05 21.60 -11.92
N LEU A 201 -9.99 20.80 -12.02
CA LEU A 201 -10.08 19.34 -12.03
C LEU A 201 -9.62 18.77 -10.68
N ASP A 202 -10.56 18.28 -9.89
CA ASP A 202 -10.30 17.53 -8.67
C ASP A 202 -9.99 16.07 -9.02
N ALA A 203 -8.72 15.68 -8.87
CA ALA A 203 -8.21 14.32 -9.09
C ALA A 203 -7.82 13.64 -7.76
N MET A 204 -8.55 13.93 -6.67
CA MET A 204 -8.42 13.38 -5.32
C MET A 204 -7.17 13.84 -4.57
N LYS A 205 -5.99 13.47 -5.07
CA LYS A 205 -4.69 13.81 -4.44
C LYS A 205 -4.11 15.12 -4.96
N VAL A 206 -4.58 15.55 -6.13
CA VAL A 206 -4.10 16.71 -6.84
C VAL A 206 -5.32 17.45 -7.36
N ILE A 207 -5.32 18.76 -7.17
CA ILE A 207 -6.27 19.67 -7.80
C ILE A 207 -5.50 20.40 -8.89
N TYR A 208 -6.00 20.32 -10.12
CA TYR A 208 -5.46 21.08 -11.24
C TYR A 208 -6.33 22.30 -11.46
N VAL A 209 -5.71 23.47 -11.55
CA VAL A 209 -6.37 24.71 -11.96
C VAL A 209 -5.82 25.07 -13.33
N TRP A 210 -6.70 25.09 -14.33
CA TRP A 210 -6.39 25.48 -15.69
C TRP A 210 -7.03 26.83 -15.96
N ILE A 211 -6.22 27.78 -16.43
CA ILE A 211 -6.64 29.16 -16.65
C ILE A 211 -6.78 29.38 -18.15
N GLY A 212 -8.00 29.63 -18.60
CA GLY A 212 -8.30 30.01 -19.97
C GLY A 212 -7.56 31.28 -20.39
N ALA A 213 -7.24 31.39 -21.67
CA ALA A 213 -6.57 32.57 -22.22
C ALA A 213 -7.41 33.85 -22.08
N GLY A 214 -8.74 33.73 -22.13
CA GLY A 214 -9.70 34.82 -21.92
C GLY A 214 -10.09 35.04 -20.45
N ALA A 215 -9.67 34.16 -19.54
CA ALA A 215 -10.09 34.19 -18.14
C ALA A 215 -9.68 35.47 -17.41
N ASN A 216 -10.64 36.05 -16.70
CA ASN A 216 -10.51 37.32 -16.03
C ASN A 216 -10.04 37.17 -14.56
N GLU A 217 -9.76 38.30 -13.89
CA GLU A 217 -9.25 38.26 -12.51
C GLU A 217 -10.28 37.78 -11.47
N GLN A 218 -11.57 37.96 -11.73
CA GLN A 218 -12.64 37.56 -10.80
C GLN A 218 -12.77 36.04 -10.79
N GLU A 219 -12.72 35.40 -11.95
CA GLU A 219 -12.72 33.93 -12.11
C GLU A 219 -11.49 33.29 -11.46
N LYS A 220 -10.31 33.88 -11.62
CA LYS A 220 -9.08 33.41 -10.97
C LYS A 220 -9.18 33.44 -9.45
N LYS A 221 -9.68 34.56 -8.89
CA LYS A 221 -9.88 34.70 -7.44
C LYS A 221 -10.91 33.71 -6.90
N LEU A 222 -11.97 33.43 -7.65
CA LEU A 222 -12.95 32.42 -7.28
C LEU A 222 -12.33 31.02 -7.26
N ALA A 223 -11.58 30.69 -8.30
CA ALA A 223 -10.96 29.39 -8.44
C ALA A 223 -9.93 29.11 -7.32
N ASP A 224 -9.14 30.11 -6.93
CA ASP A 224 -8.21 30.01 -5.80
C ASP A 224 -8.94 29.71 -4.48
N ASN A 225 -10.06 30.39 -4.21
CA ASN A 225 -10.85 30.13 -3.01
C ASN A 225 -11.38 28.69 -2.98
N ILE A 226 -11.84 28.17 -4.11
CA ILE A 226 -12.37 26.80 -4.21
C ILE A 226 -11.29 25.75 -4.15
N ALA A 227 -10.15 25.94 -4.82
CA ALA A 227 -9.02 25.03 -4.69
C ALA A 227 -8.56 24.91 -3.22
N ASN A 228 -8.61 26.02 -2.47
CA ASN A 228 -8.36 26.03 -1.03
C ASN A 228 -9.46 25.29 -0.23
N VAL A 229 -10.75 25.46 -0.56
CA VAL A 229 -11.83 24.72 0.12
C VAL A 229 -11.78 23.22 -0.18
N CYS A 230 -11.62 22.83 -1.44
CA CYS A 230 -11.52 21.43 -1.86
C CYS A 230 -10.29 20.74 -1.24
N SER A 231 -9.15 21.42 -1.14
CA SER A 231 -7.98 20.88 -0.44
C SER A 231 -8.19 20.77 1.08
N GLN A 232 -8.99 21.63 1.70
CA GLN A 232 -9.34 21.55 3.13
C GLN A 232 -10.38 20.47 3.45
N LEU A 233 -11.34 20.21 2.56
CA LEU A 233 -12.32 19.12 2.72
C LEU A 233 -11.68 17.73 2.70
N PHE A 234 -10.49 17.60 2.09
CA PHE A 234 -9.66 16.40 2.18
C PHE A 234 -8.97 16.23 3.55
N ASN A 235 -9.08 17.21 4.45
CA ASN A 235 -8.47 17.19 5.78
C ASN A 235 -9.54 17.19 6.90
N PRO A 236 -10.32 16.09 7.06
CA PRO A 236 -11.35 15.99 8.11
C PRO A 236 -10.80 16.03 9.55
N PHE A 237 -9.50 16.26 9.76
CA PHE A 237 -8.86 16.37 11.07
C PHE A 237 -8.35 17.78 11.43
N LEU A 238 -8.49 18.79 10.57
CA LEU A 238 -8.14 20.18 10.91
C LEU A 238 -9.31 21.01 11.50
N GLN A 239 -10.51 20.45 11.63
CA GLN A 239 -11.66 21.12 12.27
C GLN A 239 -11.94 20.65 13.72
N LEU A 240 -11.00 19.94 14.35
CA LEU A 240 -11.04 19.61 15.78
C LEU A 240 -9.89 20.29 16.51
N HIS A 241 -9.98 21.61 16.69
CA HIS A 241 -9.36 22.35 17.78
C HIS A 241 -10.17 23.60 18.12
#